data_AF-N1QYB8-F1
#
_entry.id   AF-N1QYB8-F1
#
_cell.length_a   1.000
_cell.length_b   1.000
_cell.length_c   1.000
_cell.angle_alpha   90.00
_cell.angle_beta   90.00
_cell.angle_gamma   90.00
#
_symmetry.space_group_name_H-M   'P 1'
#
loop_
_entity.id
_entity.type
_entity.pdbx_description
1 polymer ?
#
loop_
_entity_poly.entity_id
_entity_poly.type
_entity_poly.pdbx_seq_one_letter_code
_entity_poly.pdbx_strand_id
1 'polypeptide(L)'
;MVSSPRCPALRELCIARAWGVVSLCIISQTLERLELDILHGLEELTVVAPMLRALNVHACFAWRKPVAAIYASRLEVLWWSDAFDPSFVLFGEVENLQQLTTFDIHVYGRFDYALLQDYVMLLQHFPTVSCLDLKLNYQRDLSQYEYLMGIITKLPNIKILSLWLHTKGHAIGPSVFHLLSKCPGIRELKLTLLDNLQVKL
;
A
#
# COMPACT_ATOMS: atom_id res chain seq x y z
N MET A 1 -0.95 19.63 -16.63
CA MET A 1 -0.21 18.81 -17.61
C MET A 1 1.29 18.94 -17.35
N VAL A 2 1.90 17.97 -16.65
CA VAL A 2 3.36 17.78 -16.67
C VAL A 2 3.59 16.65 -17.66
N SER A 3 3.46 16.94 -18.96
CA SER A 3 3.77 15.96 -19.99
C SER A 3 5.30 15.82 -20.12
N SER A 4 5.71 14.67 -20.64
CA SER A 4 7.07 14.14 -20.65
C SER A 4 8.03 14.63 -21.77
N PRO A 5 7.80 15.65 -22.62
CA PRO A 5 8.77 15.94 -23.68
C PRO A 5 10.07 16.57 -23.15
N ARG A 6 10.17 16.89 -21.86
CA ARG A 6 11.34 17.57 -21.28
C ARG A 6 12.42 16.61 -20.75
N CYS A 7 12.06 15.37 -20.40
CA CYS A 7 12.97 14.41 -19.77
C CYS A 7 12.77 13.00 -20.36
N PRO A 8 13.13 12.77 -21.65
CA PRO A 8 12.86 11.50 -22.34
C PRO A 8 13.55 10.28 -21.70
N ALA A 9 14.62 10.49 -20.94
CA ALA A 9 15.38 9.43 -20.27
C ALA A 9 15.00 9.21 -18.79
N LEU A 10 13.97 9.90 -18.28
CA LEU A 10 13.60 9.79 -16.87
C LEU A 10 12.99 8.41 -16.57
N ARG A 11 13.70 7.61 -15.76
CA ARG A 11 13.26 6.28 -15.34
C ARG A 11 12.66 6.25 -13.93
N GLU A 12 13.02 7.21 -13.08
CA GLU A 12 12.52 7.27 -11.71
C GLU A 12 12.03 8.67 -11.39
N LEU A 13 10.87 8.77 -10.76
CA LEU A 13 10.28 10.03 -10.31
C LEU A 13 9.82 9.86 -8.86
N CYS A 14 10.35 10.70 -7.98
CA CYS A 14 9.92 10.82 -6.60
C CYS A 14 9.37 12.23 -6.37
N ILE A 15 8.14 12.32 -5.87
CA ILE A 15 7.53 13.57 -5.43
C ILE A 15 7.14 13.36 -3.97
N ALA A 16 7.77 14.13 -3.08
CA ALA A 16 7.57 13.99 -1.65
C ALA A 16 7.23 15.33 -1.00
N ARG A 17 6.34 15.32 -0.01
CA ARG A 17 6.04 16.46 0.89
C ARG A 17 5.71 17.73 0.11
N ALA A 18 4.79 17.61 -0.84
CA ALA A 18 4.34 18.72 -1.67
C ALA A 18 2.97 19.22 -1.21
N TRP A 19 2.68 20.49 -1.47
CA TRP A 19 1.40 21.14 -1.20
C TRP A 19 0.83 21.75 -2.48
N GLY A 20 -0.50 21.85 -2.55
CA GLY A 20 -1.19 22.57 -3.64
C GLY A 20 -1.29 21.79 -4.95
N VAL A 21 -0.98 20.49 -4.95
CA VAL A 21 -1.16 19.60 -6.10
C VAL A 21 -2.53 18.96 -6.00
N VAL A 22 -3.54 19.56 -6.63
CA VAL A 22 -4.92 19.04 -6.61
C VAL A 22 -5.10 17.87 -7.60
N SER A 23 -4.52 17.99 -8.80
CA SER A 23 -4.58 16.97 -9.85
C SER A 23 -3.19 16.72 -10.42
N LEU A 24 -2.79 15.45 -10.46
CA LEU A 24 -1.50 15.00 -10.95
C LEU A 24 -1.70 14.05 -12.13
N CYS A 25 -1.20 14.45 -13.31
CA CYS A 25 -1.21 13.63 -14.51
C CYS A 25 0.21 13.37 -14.96
N ILE A 26 0.60 12.09 -14.96
CA ILE A 26 1.91 11.58 -15.37
C ILE A 26 1.70 10.72 -16.60
N ILE A 27 2.29 11.13 -17.71
CA ILE A 27 2.34 10.35 -18.95
C ILE A 27 3.81 10.16 -19.25
N SER A 28 4.31 8.93 -19.34
CA SER A 28 5.72 8.67 -19.64
C SER A 28 5.92 7.33 -20.32
N GLN A 29 6.77 7.26 -21.33
CA GLN A 29 7.12 6.02 -22.03
C GLN A 29 8.34 5.32 -21.43
N THR A 30 9.07 5.96 -20.52
CA THR A 30 10.36 5.48 -19.99
C THR A 30 10.39 5.35 -18.47
N LEU A 31 9.37 5.84 -17.78
CA LEU A 31 9.30 5.77 -16.32
C LEU A 31 9.11 4.33 -15.86
N GLU A 32 9.99 3.86 -14.99
CA GLU A 32 10.01 2.52 -14.40
C GLU A 32 9.65 2.52 -12.92
N ARG A 33 9.90 3.64 -12.22
CA ARG A 33 9.58 3.81 -10.80
C ARG A 33 8.91 5.15 -10.54
N LEU A 34 7.81 5.12 -9.80
CA LEU A 34 7.08 6.30 -9.37
C LEU A 34 6.82 6.22 -7.87
N GLU A 35 7.28 7.23 -7.13
CA GLU A 35 7.04 7.36 -5.70
C GLU A 35 6.34 8.70 -5.43
N LEU A 36 5.13 8.62 -4.88
CA LEU A 36 4.32 9.75 -4.45
C LEU A 36 4.13 9.65 -2.94
N ASP A 37 4.71 10.60 -2.20
CA ASP A 37 4.77 10.57 -0.75
C ASP A 37 4.26 11.90 -0.16
N ILE A 38 3.17 11.83 0.61
CA ILE A 38 2.64 12.99 1.36
C ILE A 38 2.37 14.18 0.41
N LEU A 39 1.48 13.98 -0.56
CA LEU A 39 1.02 15.03 -1.48
C LEU A 39 -0.25 15.69 -0.94
N HIS A 40 -0.09 16.71 -0.11
CA HIS A 40 -1.22 17.34 0.57
C HIS A 40 -2.17 18.03 -0.42
N GLY A 41 -3.42 17.56 -0.42
CA GLY A 41 -4.51 18.13 -1.20
C GLY A 41 -4.75 17.45 -2.54
N LEU A 42 -4.11 16.30 -2.81
CA LEU A 42 -4.37 15.53 -4.02
C LEU A 42 -5.81 14.99 -4.04
N GLU A 43 -6.48 15.18 -5.16
CA GLU A 43 -7.84 14.71 -5.41
C GLU A 43 -7.86 13.77 -6.62
N GLU A 44 -7.03 14.04 -7.63
CA GLU A 44 -6.97 13.26 -8.87
C GLU A 44 -5.54 12.80 -9.21
N LEU A 45 -5.39 11.51 -9.51
CA LEU A 45 -4.15 10.92 -10.01
C LEU A 45 -4.38 10.17 -11.31
N THR A 46 -3.71 10.56 -12.39
CA THR A 46 -3.66 9.77 -13.62
C THR A 46 -2.22 9.41 -13.94
N VAL A 47 -1.95 8.12 -14.12
CA VAL A 47 -0.65 7.60 -14.52
C VAL A 47 -0.82 6.77 -15.78
N VAL A 48 -0.18 7.17 -16.87
CA VAL A 48 -0.07 6.41 -18.12
C VAL A 48 1.40 6.14 -18.36
N ALA A 49 1.87 5.00 -17.89
CA ALA A 49 3.29 4.64 -17.88
C ALA A 49 3.48 3.14 -18.15
N PRO A 50 3.53 2.71 -19.43
CA PRO A 50 3.59 1.28 -19.77
C PRO A 50 4.90 0.59 -19.35
N MET A 51 5.96 1.35 -19.05
CA MET A 51 7.23 0.80 -18.55
C MET A 51 7.31 0.77 -17.02
N LEU A 52 6.29 1.27 -16.32
CA LEU A 52 6.30 1.38 -14.86
C LEU A 52 6.26 -0.02 -14.23
N ARG A 53 7.27 -0.32 -13.42
CA ARG A 53 7.41 -1.59 -12.68
C ARG A 53 7.10 -1.44 -11.20
N ALA A 54 7.36 -0.28 -10.63
CA ALA A 54 7.12 0.01 -9.22
C ALA A 54 6.35 1.31 -9.03
N LEU A 55 5.24 1.23 -8.31
CA LEU A 55 4.42 2.37 -7.91
C LEU A 55 4.29 2.40 -6.39
N ASN A 56 4.62 3.55 -5.78
CA ASN A 56 4.32 3.85 -4.39
C ASN A 56 3.41 5.08 -4.30
N VAL A 57 2.27 4.94 -3.63
CA VAL A 57 1.37 6.02 -3.25
C VAL A 57 1.16 5.96 -1.74
N HIS A 58 1.70 6.96 -1.03
CA HIS A 58 1.66 7.04 0.42
C HIS A 58 1.10 8.39 0.86
N ALA A 59 0.03 8.38 1.65
CA ALA A 59 -0.54 9.56 2.33
C ALA A 59 -0.78 10.80 1.43
N CYS A 60 -1.17 10.60 0.18
CA CYS A 60 -1.51 11.62 -0.81
C CYS A 60 -2.99 12.06 -0.75
N PHE A 61 -3.94 11.15 -0.57
CA PHE A 61 -5.38 11.46 -0.60
C PHE A 61 -5.97 11.78 0.78
N ALA A 62 -5.23 11.56 1.87
CA ALA A 62 -5.48 12.09 3.22
C ALA A 62 -6.98 12.19 3.62
N TRP A 63 -7.67 11.03 3.69
CA TRP A 63 -9.10 10.88 4.08
C TRP A 63 -10.14 11.42 3.09
N ARG A 64 -9.72 11.83 1.90
CA ARG A 64 -10.62 12.20 0.80
C ARG A 64 -10.94 10.97 -0.04
N LYS A 65 -12.01 11.06 -0.84
CA LYS A 65 -12.30 10.04 -1.85
C LYS A 65 -11.24 10.14 -2.97
N PRO A 66 -10.39 9.12 -3.16
CA PRO A 66 -9.36 9.16 -4.20
C PRO A 66 -10.02 9.00 -5.57
N VAL A 67 -9.68 9.84 -6.55
CA VAL A 67 -9.98 9.58 -7.95
C VAL A 67 -8.67 9.25 -8.64
N ALA A 68 -8.48 7.99 -9.03
CA ALA A 68 -7.22 7.56 -9.60
C ALA A 68 -7.40 6.62 -10.80
N ALA A 69 -6.56 6.78 -11.82
CA ALA A 69 -6.50 5.90 -12.96
C ALA A 69 -5.04 5.59 -13.30
N ILE A 70 -4.65 4.33 -13.13
CA ILE A 70 -3.28 3.83 -13.30
C ILE A 70 -3.27 2.85 -14.47
N TYR A 71 -2.55 3.18 -15.53
CA TYR A 71 -2.34 2.35 -16.71
C TYR A 71 -0.86 1.99 -16.79
N ALA A 72 -0.52 0.78 -16.39
CA ALA A 72 0.85 0.34 -16.20
C ALA A 72 1.01 -1.18 -16.44
N SER A 73 1.02 -1.58 -17.71
CA SER A 73 1.09 -2.98 -18.17
C SER A 73 2.22 -3.82 -17.59
N ARG A 74 3.30 -3.19 -17.11
CA ARG A 74 4.48 -3.87 -16.55
C ARG A 74 4.60 -3.72 -15.03
N LEU A 75 3.54 -3.28 -14.35
CA LEU A 75 3.58 -3.07 -12.91
C LEU A 75 3.79 -4.40 -12.19
N GLU A 76 4.90 -4.50 -11.46
CA GLU A 76 5.32 -5.69 -10.71
C GLU A 76 5.13 -5.49 -9.21
N VAL A 77 5.34 -4.26 -8.73
CA VAL A 77 5.29 -3.89 -7.31
C VAL A 77 4.36 -2.69 -7.11
N LEU A 78 3.34 -2.88 -6.28
CA LEU A 78 2.42 -1.83 -5.86
C LEU A 78 2.54 -1.64 -4.35
N TRP A 79 2.91 -0.44 -3.93
CA TRP A 79 2.73 0.05 -2.58
C TRP A 79 1.58 1.05 -2.57
N TRP A 80 0.45 0.65 -1.98
CA TRP A 80 -0.70 1.54 -1.80
C TRP A 80 -1.01 1.69 -0.31
N SER A 81 -0.58 2.81 0.27
CA SER A 81 -0.83 3.20 1.67
C SER A 81 -1.63 4.50 1.71
N ASP A 82 -2.79 4.46 1.10
CA ASP A 82 -3.71 5.58 0.97
C ASP A 82 -5.14 5.09 0.76
N ALA A 83 -6.12 5.98 0.94
CA ALA A 83 -7.53 5.67 0.74
C ALA A 83 -7.75 4.89 -0.56
N PHE A 84 -8.71 3.95 -0.54
CA PHE A 84 -8.95 3.08 -1.68
C PHE A 84 -10.44 2.73 -1.78
N ASP A 85 -11.02 2.99 -2.94
CA ASP A 85 -12.35 2.53 -3.32
C ASP A 85 -12.29 2.11 -4.80
N PRO A 86 -12.58 0.83 -5.14
CA PRO A 86 -12.48 0.35 -6.52
C PRO A 86 -13.49 1.03 -7.47
N SER A 87 -14.46 1.78 -6.95
CA SER A 87 -15.39 2.59 -7.75
C SER A 87 -14.73 3.86 -8.32
N PHE A 88 -13.64 4.33 -7.69
CA PHE A 88 -12.95 5.58 -8.05
C PHE A 88 -11.46 5.39 -8.34
N VAL A 89 -10.89 4.25 -7.96
CA VAL A 89 -9.50 3.87 -8.25
C VAL A 89 -9.49 2.75 -9.27
N LEU A 90 -9.05 3.08 -10.47
CA LEU A 90 -8.91 2.16 -11.60
C LEU A 90 -7.46 1.75 -11.78
N PHE A 91 -7.22 0.45 -11.86
CA PHE A 91 -5.98 -0.13 -12.37
C PHE A 91 -6.26 -0.82 -13.70
N GLY A 92 -5.69 -0.30 -14.79
CA GLY A 92 -5.76 -0.87 -16.11
C GLY A 92 -4.47 -1.61 -16.47
N GLU A 93 -4.61 -2.82 -17.00
CA GLU A 93 -3.48 -3.68 -17.46
C GLU A 93 -2.47 -3.91 -16.33
N VAL A 94 -2.86 -4.58 -15.24
CA VAL A 94 -1.97 -4.85 -14.09
C VAL A 94 -1.81 -6.35 -13.82
N GLU A 95 -1.92 -7.18 -14.86
CA GLU A 95 -1.84 -8.64 -14.76
C GLU A 95 -0.47 -9.14 -14.30
N ASN A 96 0.57 -8.31 -14.43
CA ASN A 96 1.93 -8.63 -14.02
C ASN A 96 2.21 -8.37 -12.54
N LEU A 97 1.25 -7.85 -11.77
CA LEU A 97 1.45 -7.49 -10.36
C LEU A 97 1.86 -8.73 -9.54
N GLN A 98 3.06 -8.68 -8.96
CA GLN A 98 3.61 -9.77 -8.15
C GLN A 98 3.60 -9.47 -6.65
N GLN A 99 3.76 -8.20 -6.29
CA GLN A 99 3.89 -7.78 -4.91
C GLN A 99 2.92 -6.64 -4.59
N LEU A 100 2.15 -6.84 -3.54
CA LEU A 100 1.30 -5.82 -2.94
C LEU A 100 1.86 -5.46 -1.57
N THR A 101 2.15 -4.19 -1.36
CA THR A 101 2.45 -3.59 -0.06
C THR A 101 1.35 -2.61 0.27
N THR A 102 0.94 -2.57 1.53
CA THR A 102 -0.19 -1.76 1.95
C THR A 102 0.03 -1.15 3.33
N PHE A 103 -1.03 -0.54 3.87
CA PHE A 103 -1.06 0.33 5.04
C PHE A 103 -0.35 -0.21 6.27
N ASP A 104 -0.05 0.75 7.16
CA ASP A 104 0.20 0.52 8.56
C ASP A 104 -1.07 0.02 9.27
N ILE A 105 -1.15 -1.28 9.52
CA ILE A 105 -2.28 -1.91 10.21
C ILE A 105 -2.05 -1.83 11.71
N HIS A 106 -2.94 -1.15 12.42
CA HIS A 106 -2.97 -1.22 13.88
C HIS A 106 -3.58 -2.55 14.32
N VAL A 107 -2.81 -3.35 15.05
CA VAL A 107 -3.30 -4.63 15.61
C VAL A 107 -4.34 -4.39 16.70
N TYR A 108 -4.12 -3.32 17.47
CA TYR A 108 -5.04 -2.80 18.46
C TYR A 108 -5.27 -1.32 18.19
N GLY A 109 -6.53 -0.89 18.19
CA GLY A 109 -6.87 0.50 17.88
C GLY A 109 -8.31 0.82 18.26
N ARG A 110 -8.63 2.12 18.21
CA ARG A 110 -10.02 2.56 18.33
C ARG A 110 -10.68 2.22 17.01
N PHE A 111 -11.92 1.78 17.06
CA PHE A 111 -12.66 1.39 15.86
C PHE A 111 -12.88 2.60 14.94
N ASP A 112 -11.92 2.86 14.06
CA ASP A 112 -12.10 3.69 12.88
C ASP A 112 -12.29 2.75 11.68
N TYR A 113 -13.55 2.57 11.28
CA TYR A 113 -13.95 1.60 10.28
C TYR A 113 -13.54 1.96 8.86
N ALA A 114 -13.32 3.26 8.56
CA ALA A 114 -13.16 3.72 7.19
C ALA A 114 -11.86 3.20 6.54
N LEU A 115 -10.70 3.45 7.16
CA LEU A 115 -9.42 3.00 6.58
C LEU A 115 -9.25 1.49 6.55
N LEU A 116 -9.77 0.78 7.55
CA LEU A 116 -9.69 -0.68 7.58
C LEU A 116 -10.54 -1.29 6.46
N GLN A 117 -11.68 -0.67 6.13
CA GLN A 117 -12.52 -1.09 5.02
C GLN A 117 -11.81 -0.88 3.67
N ASP A 118 -11.17 0.27 3.47
CA ASP A 118 -10.37 0.56 2.26
C ASP A 118 -9.27 -0.49 2.05
N TYR A 119 -8.59 -0.87 3.13
CA TYR A 119 -7.61 -1.95 3.12
C TYR A 119 -8.23 -3.29 2.67
N VAL A 120 -9.38 -3.67 3.22
CA VAL A 120 -10.05 -4.92 2.83
C VAL A 120 -10.45 -4.89 1.36
N MET A 121 -10.96 -3.75 0.88
CA MET A 121 -11.30 -3.56 -0.54
C MET A 121 -10.06 -3.69 -1.43
N LEU A 122 -8.93 -3.11 -1.04
CA LEU A 122 -7.67 -3.20 -1.78
C LEU A 122 -7.18 -4.64 -1.89
N LEU A 123 -7.17 -5.39 -0.78
CA LEU A 123 -6.80 -6.81 -0.80
C LEU A 123 -7.72 -7.64 -1.69
N GLN A 124 -9.02 -7.33 -1.70
CA GLN A 124 -9.99 -8.05 -2.53
C GLN A 124 -9.87 -7.69 -4.01
N HIS A 125 -9.45 -6.46 -4.31
CA HIS A 125 -9.24 -5.98 -5.68
C HIS A 125 -8.10 -6.73 -6.39
N PHE A 126 -7.09 -7.16 -5.64
CA PHE A 126 -5.99 -7.98 -6.15
C PHE A 126 -6.07 -9.40 -5.58
N PRO A 127 -6.94 -10.28 -6.12
CA PRO A 127 -7.24 -11.57 -5.51
C PRO A 127 -6.07 -12.56 -5.57
N THR A 128 -5.04 -12.31 -6.38
CA THR A 128 -3.83 -13.14 -6.48
C THR A 128 -2.61 -12.25 -6.67
N VAL A 129 -1.62 -12.41 -5.79
CA VAL A 129 -0.28 -11.83 -5.89
C VAL A 129 0.72 -12.84 -5.33
N SER A 130 1.97 -12.81 -5.77
CA SER A 130 2.97 -13.75 -5.27
C SER A 130 3.38 -13.44 -3.82
N CYS A 131 3.52 -12.15 -3.50
CA CYS A 131 3.97 -11.64 -2.20
C CYS A 131 3.01 -10.57 -1.67
N LEU A 132 2.65 -10.67 -0.40
CA LEU A 132 1.95 -9.61 0.33
C LEU A 132 2.82 -9.12 1.48
N ASP A 133 3.08 -7.83 1.48
CA ASP A 133 3.84 -7.15 2.52
C ASP A 133 2.89 -6.31 3.37
N LEU A 134 2.81 -6.63 4.66
CA LEU A 134 1.99 -5.91 5.64
C LEU A 134 2.86 -5.33 6.74
N LYS A 135 2.55 -4.10 7.16
CA LYS A 135 3.17 -3.51 8.34
C LYS A 135 2.19 -3.51 9.50
N LEU A 136 2.50 -4.26 10.56
CA LEU A 136 1.68 -4.36 11.76
C LEU A 136 2.26 -3.50 12.89
N ASN A 137 1.41 -2.65 13.45
CA ASN A 137 1.76 -1.70 14.49
C ASN A 137 0.99 -2.03 15.77
N TYR A 138 1.72 -2.38 16.82
CA TYR A 138 1.19 -2.58 18.16
C TYR A 138 1.29 -1.24 18.92
N GLN A 139 0.27 -0.90 19.70
CA GLN A 139 0.28 0.29 20.56
C GLN A 139 0.71 -0.10 21.97
N ARG A 140 1.48 0.77 22.65
CA ARG A 140 2.04 0.48 23.99
C ARG A 140 0.98 0.42 25.07
N ASP A 141 0.00 1.31 25.00
CA ASP A 141 -1.14 1.33 25.90
C ASP A 141 -2.31 0.68 25.16
N LEU A 142 -2.86 -0.39 25.74
CA LEU A 142 -3.98 -1.17 25.19
C LEU A 142 -5.26 -1.01 26.02
N SER A 143 -5.24 -0.21 27.09
CA SER A 143 -6.32 -0.16 28.10
C SER A 143 -7.68 0.28 27.55
N GLN A 144 -7.72 0.88 26.36
CA GLN A 144 -8.93 1.36 25.68
C GLN A 144 -9.03 0.91 24.22
N TYR A 145 -8.29 -0.14 23.84
CA TYR A 145 -8.17 -0.55 22.44
C TYR A 145 -8.66 -1.97 22.21
N GLU A 146 -9.39 -2.16 21.11
CA GLU A 146 -9.93 -3.45 20.71
C GLU A 146 -9.00 -4.12 19.69
N TYR A 147 -9.07 -5.45 19.59
CA TYR A 147 -8.29 -6.21 18.63
C TYR A 147 -8.91 -6.09 17.23
N LEU A 148 -8.17 -5.49 16.28
CA LEU A 148 -8.72 -5.08 14.98
C LEU A 148 -8.53 -6.11 13.87
N MET A 149 -7.62 -7.08 14.02
CA MET A 149 -7.27 -8.00 12.92
C MET A 149 -8.46 -8.83 12.43
N GLY A 150 -9.52 -8.99 13.24
CA GLY A 150 -10.75 -9.69 12.88
C GLY A 150 -11.43 -9.17 11.61
N ILE A 151 -11.22 -7.89 11.24
CA ILE A 151 -11.74 -7.30 10.00
C ILE A 151 -11.13 -7.95 8.75
N ILE A 152 -9.91 -8.47 8.87
CA ILE A 152 -9.22 -9.18 7.81
C ILE A 152 -9.76 -10.61 7.77
N THR A 153 -10.83 -10.79 7.02
CA THR A 153 -11.52 -12.08 6.87
C THR A 153 -10.93 -12.94 5.76
N LYS A 154 -10.23 -12.32 4.80
CA LYS A 154 -9.62 -12.98 3.64
C LYS A 154 -8.37 -12.22 3.19
N LEU A 155 -7.35 -12.96 2.76
CA LEU A 155 -6.17 -12.43 2.08
C LEU A 155 -6.21 -12.81 0.59
N PRO A 156 -5.45 -12.12 -0.27
CA PRO A 156 -5.17 -12.61 -1.62
C PRO A 156 -4.59 -14.02 -1.58
N ASN A 157 -4.76 -14.77 -2.67
CA ASN A 157 -4.02 -16.01 -2.84
C ASN A 157 -2.54 -15.67 -3.02
N ILE A 158 -1.74 -15.98 -1.99
CA ILE A 158 -0.33 -15.61 -1.90
C ILE A 158 0.54 -16.81 -1.55
N LYS A 159 1.82 -16.73 -1.93
CA LYS A 159 2.84 -17.71 -1.54
C LYS A 159 3.72 -17.19 -0.41
N ILE A 160 3.98 -15.89 -0.39
CA ILE A 160 4.86 -15.24 0.57
C ILE A 160 4.05 -14.19 1.35
N LEU A 161 4.07 -14.28 2.67
CA LEU A 161 3.59 -13.24 3.57
C LEU A 161 4.80 -12.60 4.26
N SER A 162 5.03 -11.32 4.03
CA SER A 162 6.07 -10.54 4.71
C SER A 162 5.43 -9.61 5.73
N LEU A 163 5.81 -9.73 6.99
CA LEU A 163 5.29 -8.92 8.08
C LEU A 163 6.39 -8.04 8.67
N TRP A 164 6.15 -6.74 8.64
CA TRP A 164 6.99 -5.71 9.23
C TRP A 164 6.35 -5.28 10.55
N LEU A 165 7.00 -5.55 11.67
CA LEU A 165 6.36 -5.55 12.99
C LEU A 165 6.96 -4.48 13.91
N HIS A 166 6.15 -3.50 14.28
CA HIS A 166 6.39 -2.65 15.45
C HIS A 166 5.69 -3.24 16.67
N THR A 167 6.34 -4.21 17.33
CA THR A 167 5.77 -5.00 18.42
C THR A 167 5.62 -4.22 19.71
N LYS A 168 6.50 -3.25 19.96
CA LYS A 168 6.56 -2.45 21.19
C LYS A 168 6.47 -3.30 22.48
N GLY A 169 7.01 -4.52 22.46
CA GLY A 169 7.01 -5.45 23.60
C GLY A 169 5.80 -6.40 23.67
N HIS A 170 4.87 -6.33 22.72
CA HIS A 170 3.69 -7.20 22.67
C HIS A 170 3.96 -8.53 21.96
N ALA A 171 3.22 -9.57 22.38
CA ALA A 171 3.22 -10.85 21.70
C ALA A 171 2.56 -10.74 20.32
N ILE A 172 3.21 -11.31 19.29
CA ILE A 172 2.76 -11.21 17.91
C ILE A 172 1.92 -12.40 17.43
N GLY A 173 1.98 -13.52 18.15
CA GLY A 173 1.36 -14.79 17.75
C GLY A 173 -0.09 -14.67 17.30
N PRO A 174 -0.99 -14.04 18.07
CA PRO A 174 -2.42 -13.97 17.72
C PRO A 174 -2.70 -13.37 16.32
N SER A 175 -2.05 -12.27 15.96
CA SER A 175 -2.27 -11.62 14.66
C SER A 175 -1.59 -12.37 13.52
N VAL A 176 -0.39 -12.91 13.74
CA VAL A 176 0.32 -13.72 12.75
C VAL A 176 -0.48 -14.99 12.43
N PHE A 177 -0.93 -15.73 13.43
CA PHE A 177 -1.74 -16.94 13.22
C PHE A 177 -3.10 -16.62 12.60
N HIS A 178 -3.72 -15.50 12.98
CA HIS A 178 -4.95 -15.04 12.34
C HIS A 178 -4.74 -14.83 10.83
N LEU A 179 -3.70 -14.10 10.42
CA LEU A 179 -3.40 -13.87 9.00
C LEU A 179 -3.07 -15.17 8.25
N LEU A 180 -2.25 -16.04 8.83
CA LEU A 180 -1.93 -17.35 8.25
C LEU A 180 -3.20 -18.19 8.01
N SER A 181 -4.17 -18.13 8.94
CA SER A 181 -5.46 -18.83 8.79
C SER A 181 -6.30 -18.33 7.60
N LYS A 182 -6.04 -17.12 7.08
CA LYS A 182 -6.81 -16.51 5.98
C LYS A 182 -6.30 -16.86 4.59
N CYS A 183 -5.13 -17.48 4.49
CA CYS A 183 -4.58 -17.95 3.23
C CYS A 183 -3.75 -19.23 3.45
N PRO A 184 -4.35 -20.42 3.32
CA PRO A 184 -3.63 -21.69 3.50
C PRO A 184 -2.58 -21.95 2.41
N GLY A 185 -2.55 -21.15 1.34
CA GLY A 185 -1.57 -21.22 0.26
C GLY A 185 -0.19 -20.65 0.60
N ILE A 186 -0.05 -19.96 1.74
CA ILE A 186 1.22 -19.39 2.19
C ILE A 186 2.25 -20.50 2.39
N ARG A 187 3.43 -20.31 1.77
CA ARG A 187 4.57 -21.24 1.85
C ARG A 187 5.78 -20.63 2.55
N GLU A 188 5.83 -19.31 2.64
CA GLU A 188 6.93 -18.58 3.24
C GLU A 188 6.37 -17.43 4.09
N LEU A 189 6.83 -17.35 5.33
CA LEU A 189 6.55 -16.25 6.25
C LEU A 189 7.86 -15.53 6.55
N LYS A 190 7.93 -14.25 6.23
CA LYS A 190 9.05 -13.37 6.59
C LYS A 190 8.61 -12.47 7.73
N LEU A 191 9.38 -12.41 8.81
CA LEU A 191 9.13 -11.54 9.95
C LEU A 191 10.29 -10.57 10.11
N THR A 192 10.00 -9.27 10.04
CA THR A 192 10.97 -8.19 10.24
C THR A 192 10.56 -7.38 11.45
N LEU A 193 11.36 -7.40 12.51
CA LEU A 193 11.12 -6.60 13.72
C LEU A 193 11.68 -5.19 13.54
N LEU A 194 10.83 -4.17 13.65
CA LEU A 194 11.19 -2.77 13.41
C LEU A 194 11.59 -2.01 14.69
N ASP A 195 11.28 -2.54 15.88
CA ASP A 195 11.54 -1.86 17.16
C ASP A 195 13.03 -1.67 17.47
N ASN A 196 13.91 -2.44 16.83
CA ASN A 196 15.36 -2.39 17.03
C ASN A 196 16.11 -1.60 15.94
N LEU A 197 15.40 -1.06 14.95
CA LEU A 197 16.00 -0.20 13.94
C LEU A 197 16.20 1.19 14.55
N GLN A 198 17.32 1.39 15.23
CA GLN A 198 17.79 2.72 15.55
C GLN A 198 18.07 3.46 14.24
N VAL A 199 17.16 4.35 13.86
CA VAL A 199 17.46 5.37 12.85
C VAL A 199 18.50 6.29 13.48
N LYS A 200 19.77 6.09 13.14
CA LYS A 200 20.79 7.12 13.33
C LYS A 200 20.39 8.29 12.42
N LEU A 201 19.84 9.33 13.02
CA LEU A 201 19.75 10.66 12.41
C LEU A 201 21.15 11.29 12.35
#